data_AF-A0A418ZP19-F1
#
_entry.id   AF-A0A418ZP19-F1
#
_cell.length_a   1.000
_cell.length_b   1.000
_cell.length_c   1.000
_cell.angle_alpha   90.00
_cell.angle_beta   90.00
_cell.angle_gamma   90.00
#
_symmetry.space_group_name_H-M   'P 1'
#
loop_
_entity.id
_entity.type
_entity.pdbx_description
1 polymer ?
#
loop_
_entity_poly.entity_id
_entity_poly.type
_entity_poly.pdbx_seq_one_letter_code
_entity_poly.pdbx_strand_id
1 'polypeptide(L)' 'GLLQAGLVDQLVAYQAGLVLGGDARPFLGPAGWTRLADAPRFTLAETRVIGPDLFHRWRRA' A
#
# COMPACT_ATOMS: atom_id res chain seq x y z
N GLY A 1 4.26 -6.91 11.41
CA GLY A 1 4.66 -7.34 10.07
C GLY A 1 5.84 -6.52 9.60
N LEU A 2 6.35 -6.76 8.38
CA LEU A 2 7.55 -6.08 7.85
C LEU A 2 7.39 -4.55 7.83
N LEU A 3 6.19 -4.05 7.53
CA LEU A 3 5.90 -2.62 7.52
C LEU A 3 6.08 -1.98 8.91
N GLN A 4 5.52 -2.61 9.96
CA GLN A 4 5.67 -2.14 11.35
C GLN A 4 7.11 -2.30 11.85
N ALA A 5 7.84 -3.30 11.36
CA ALA A 5 9.26 -3.50 11.67
C ALA A 5 10.18 -2.53 10.91
N GLY A 6 9.65 -1.70 10.01
CA GLY A 6 10.44 -0.75 9.22
C GLY A 6 11.35 -1.42 8.18
N LEU A 7 11.02 -2.64 7.74
CA LEU A 7 11.81 -3.47 6.82
C LEU A 7 11.30 -3.43 5.37
N VAL A 8 10.41 -2.48 5.04
CA VAL A 8 9.84 -2.34 3.69
C VAL A 8 10.47 -1.13 3.01
N ASP A 9 11.31 -1.37 2.01
CA ASP A 9 11.94 -0.32 1.20
C ASP A 9 11.04 0.16 0.06
N GLN A 10 10.23 -0.74 -0.49
CA GLN A 10 9.32 -0.47 -1.60
C GLN A 10 7.95 -1.12 -1.39
N LEU A 11 6.90 -0.40 -1.80
CA LEU A 11 5.55 -0.95 -1.93
C LEU A 11 5.19 -0.98 -3.41
N VAL A 12 4.94 -2.18 -3.93
CA VAL A 12 4.44 -2.39 -5.29
C VAL A 12 3.01 -2.89 -5.16
N ALA A 13 2.06 -2.18 -5.76
CA ALA A 13 0.65 -2.55 -5.68
C ALA A 13 -0.04 -2.41 -7.02
N TYR A 14 -1.05 -3.27 -7.17
CA TYR A 14 -1.92 -3.39 -8.33
C TYR A 14 -3.34 -3.16 -7.86
N GLN A 15 -3.97 -2.14 -8.40
CA GLN A 15 -5.38 -1.84 -8.13
C GLN A 15 -6.19 -2.34 -9.32
N ALA A 16 -6.93 -3.42 -9.10
CA ALA A 16 -7.89 -3.93 -10.06
C ALA A 16 -9.17 -3.07 -10.08
N GLY A 17 -9.86 -3.06 -11.22
CA GLY A 17 -11.17 -2.41 -11.39
C GLY A 17 -12.33 -3.15 -10.71
N LEU A 18 -12.12 -3.74 -9.52
CA LEU A 18 -13.09 -4.53 -8.78
C LEU A 18 -13.47 -3.87 -7.46
N VAL A 19 -14.73 -4.00 -7.07
CA VAL A 19 -15.26 -3.51 -5.79
C VAL A 19 -15.77 -4.71 -4.99
N LEU A 20 -15.08 -5.05 -3.90
CA LEU A 20 -15.29 -6.31 -3.17
C LEU A 20 -16.11 -6.18 -1.87
N GLY A 21 -16.46 -4.97 -1.43
CA GLY A 21 -17.18 -4.76 -0.17
C GLY A 21 -16.27 -4.68 1.07
N GLY A 22 -16.87 -4.38 2.22
CA GLY A 22 -16.15 -4.12 3.48
C GLY A 22 -15.72 -5.37 4.25
N ASP A 23 -16.24 -6.53 3.87
CA ASP A 23 -15.91 -7.86 4.38
C ASP A 23 -14.74 -8.53 3.61
N ALA A 24 -14.28 -7.88 2.54
CA ALA A 24 -13.08 -8.30 1.83
C ALA A 24 -11.84 -8.31 2.72
N ARG A 25 -10.87 -9.17 2.39
CA ARG A 25 -9.62 -9.25 3.15
C ARG A 25 -8.83 -7.94 3.01
N PRO A 26 -8.39 -7.32 4.12
CA PRO A 26 -7.66 -6.06 4.07
C PRO A 26 -6.24 -6.25 3.53
N PHE A 27 -5.75 -5.28 2.78
CA PHE A 27 -4.36 -5.22 2.30
C PHE A 27 -3.34 -5.17 3.45
N LEU A 28 -3.67 -4.44 4.52
CA LEU A 28 -2.86 -4.31 5.71
C LEU A 28 -3.72 -4.66 6.93
N GLY A 29 -3.24 -5.59 7.76
CA GLY A 29 -3.86 -5.88 9.05
C GLY A 29 -3.74 -4.70 10.04
N PRO A 30 -4.22 -4.84 11.27
CA PRO A 30 -4.16 -3.78 12.28
C PRO A 30 -2.74 -3.25 12.46
N ALA A 31 -2.53 -1.96 12.21
CA ALA A 31 -1.23 -1.33 12.30
C ALA A 31 -0.97 -0.65 13.65
N GLY A 32 -2.02 -0.33 14.41
CA GLY A 32 -1.91 0.23 15.77
C GLY A 32 -1.45 1.69 15.84
N TRP A 33 -1.34 2.39 14.71
CA TRP A 33 -0.98 3.81 14.69
C TRP A 33 -2.11 4.67 15.24
N THR A 34 -1.80 5.53 16.21
CA THR A 34 -2.78 6.44 16.83
C THR A 34 -2.69 7.86 16.26
N ARG A 35 -1.60 8.20 15.56
CA ARG A 35 -1.42 9.47 14.85
C ARG A 35 -0.95 9.22 13.43
N LEU A 36 -1.39 10.06 12.49
CA LEU A 36 -0.96 9.97 11.08
C LEU A 36 0.56 10.08 10.90
N ALA A 37 1.22 10.84 11.77
CA ALA A 37 2.68 10.98 11.76
C ALA A 37 3.43 9.69 12.16
N ASP A 38 2.76 8.75 12.84
CA ASP A 38 3.35 7.47 13.24
C ASP A 38 3.30 6.43 12.10
N ALA A 39 2.49 6.67 11.07
CA ALA A 39 2.41 5.79 9.90
C ALA A 39 3.61 6.03 8.95
N PRO A 40 4.19 4.96 8.37
CA PRO A 40 5.32 5.10 7.46
C PRO A 40 4.91 5.88 6.20
N ARG A 41 5.72 6.87 5.83
CA ARG A 41 5.54 7.68 4.62
C ARG A 41 6.33 7.08 3.46
N PHE A 42 5.70 7.03 2.30
CA PHE A 42 6.33 6.66 1.05
C PHE A 42 6.13 7.75 0.00
N THR A 43 7.07 7.81 -0.95
CA THR A 43 7.03 8.70 -2.11
C THR A 43 6.67 7.88 -3.35
N LEU A 44 5.74 8.39 -4.16
CA LEU A 44 5.34 7.75 -5.41
C LEU A 44 6.51 7.81 -6.41
N ALA A 45 6.94 6.64 -6.90
CA ALA A 45 8.06 6.54 -7.83
C ALA A 45 7.62 6.23 -9.27
N GLU A 46 6.51 5.53 -9.47
CA GLU A 46 6.03 5.14 -10.80
C GLU A 46 4.54 4.80 -10.75
N THR A 47 3.82 5.16 -11.82
CA THR A 47 2.47 4.69 -12.12
C THR A 47 2.37 4.30 -13.59
N ARG A 48 1.62 3.23 -13.88
CA ARG A 48 1.26 2.84 -15.25
C ARG A 48 0.07 1.90 -15.27
N VAL A 49 -0.61 1.83 -16.42
CA VAL A 49 -1.69 0.88 -16.67
C VAL A 49 -1.11 -0.46 -17.13
N ILE A 50 -1.69 -1.57 -16.66
CA ILE A 50 -1.36 -2.94 -17.09
C ILE A 50 -2.67 -3.67 -17.36
N GLY A 51 -3.04 -3.79 -18.64
CA GLY A 51 -4.36 -4.28 -19.00
C GLY A 51 -5.46 -3.41 -18.35
N PRO A 52 -6.42 -3.99 -17.61
CA PRO A 52 -7.46 -3.22 -16.91
C PRO A 52 -7.03 -2.65 -15.55
N ASP A 53 -5.80 -2.92 -15.09
CA ASP A 53 -5.37 -2.61 -13.72
C ASP A 53 -4.39 -1.42 -13.67
N LEU A 54 -4.36 -0.74 -12.52
CA LEU A 54 -3.37 0.30 -12.22
C LEU A 54 -2.21 -0.29 -11.40
N PHE A 55 -0.99 -0.17 -11.92
CA PHE A 55 0.24 -0.38 -11.17
C PHE A 55 0.71 0.92 -10.54
N HIS A 56 1.13 0.85 -9.27
CA HIS A 56 1.85 1.93 -8.62
C HIS A 56 2.96 1.42 -7.70
N ARG A 57 4.14 2.02 -7.83
CA ARG A 57 5.32 1.70 -7.02
C ARG A 57 5.73 2.89 -6.18
N TRP A 58 5.91 2.63 -4.89
CA TRP A 58 6.28 3.62 -3.89
C TRP A 58 7.61 3.22 -3.27
N ARG A 59 8.41 4.22 -2.92
CA ARG A 59 9.70 4.03 -2.24
C ARG A 59 9.66 4.72 -0.88
N ARG A 60 10.36 4.17 0.09
CA ARG A 60 10.51 4.82 1.38
C ARG A 60 11.11 6.22 1.18
N ALA A 61 10.52 7.21 1.86
CA ALA A 61 10.99 8.59 1.83
C ALA A 61 12.34 8.72 2.53
#